data_AF-A0A350AVZ1-F1
#
_entry.id   AF-A0A350AVZ1-F1
#
_cell.length_a   1.000
_cell.length_b   1.000
_cell.length_c   1.000
_cell.angle_alpha   90.00
_cell.angle_beta   90.00
_cell.angle_gamma   90.00
#
_symmetry.space_group_name_H-M   'P 1'
#
loop_
_entity.id
_entity.type
_entity.pdbx_description
1 polymer ?
#
loop_
_entity_poly.entity_id
_entity_poly.type
_entity_poly.pdbx_seq_one_letter_code
_entity_poly.pdbx_strand_id
1 'polypeptide(L)'
;MVDSTTAENNETKVDIQAMLRRAEMIEMQLQMEARFKRNMEVFKANMPEVHDLFTDYEPKELRLEFSNEGYLHLINCQSGTPVYPENPEEFVQRQFEWFCASPSIA
;
A
#
# COMPACT_ATOMS: atom_id res chain seq x y z
N MET A 1 -13.20 17.56 -41.58
CA MET A 1 -12.71 18.55 -40.60
C MET A 1 -13.61 18.48 -39.37
N VAL A 2 -13.28 17.59 -38.45
CA VAL A 2 -13.71 17.44 -37.03
C VAL A 2 -12.68 16.43 -36.47
N ASP A 3 -11.95 16.60 -35.39
CA ASP A 3 -11.59 17.74 -34.55
C ASP A 3 -10.24 17.36 -33.91
N SER A 4 -9.16 18.07 -34.22
CA SER A 4 -7.86 17.88 -33.54
C SER A 4 -7.93 18.28 -32.06
N THR A 5 -8.95 19.06 -31.67
CA THR A 5 -9.17 19.58 -30.31
C THR A 5 -9.66 18.51 -29.32
N THR A 6 -10.25 17.40 -29.78
CA THR A 6 -10.75 16.33 -28.90
C THR A 6 -9.63 15.39 -28.44
N ALA A 7 -8.57 15.23 -29.23
CA ALA A 7 -7.43 14.37 -28.92
C ALA A 7 -6.48 15.03 -27.91
N GLU A 8 -6.12 16.31 -28.11
CA GLU A 8 -5.22 17.05 -27.22
C GLU A 8 -5.78 17.21 -25.79
N ASN A 9 -7.09 17.41 -25.66
CA ASN A 9 -7.75 17.51 -24.35
C ASN A 9 -7.74 16.19 -23.56
N ASN A 10 -7.76 15.06 -24.25
CA ASN A 10 -7.75 13.74 -23.61
C ASN A 10 -6.33 13.33 -23.22
N GLU A 11 -5.34 13.58 -24.07
CA GLU A 11 -3.92 13.33 -23.76
C GLU A 11 -3.43 14.17 -22.57
N THR A 12 -3.75 15.46 -22.55
CA THR A 12 -3.37 16.36 -21.44
C THR A 12 -4.04 15.95 -20.12
N LYS A 13 -5.30 15.49 -20.14
CA LYS A 13 -6.02 15.02 -18.96
C LYS A 13 -5.47 13.70 -18.42
N VAL A 14 -5.07 12.79 -19.32
CA VAL A 14 -4.41 11.52 -18.95
C VAL A 14 -3.04 11.78 -18.30
N ASP A 15 -2.29 12.76 -18.81
CA ASP A 15 -0.99 13.15 -18.25
C ASP A 15 -1.11 13.71 -16.83
N ILE A 16 -2.05 14.64 -16.58
CA ILE A 16 -2.30 15.20 -15.24
C ILE A 16 -2.71 14.12 -14.24
N GLN A 17 -3.60 13.19 -14.63
CA GLN A 17 -4.05 12.11 -13.74
C GLN A 17 -2.92 11.14 -13.39
N ALA A 18 -2.02 10.85 -14.34
CA ALA A 18 -0.84 10.04 -14.08
C ALA A 18 0.14 10.74 -13.13
N MET A 19 0.34 12.06 -13.30
CA MET A 19 1.17 12.86 -12.40
C MET A 19 0.62 12.90 -10.97
N LEU A 20 -0.71 13.08 -10.81
CA LEU A 20 -1.36 13.09 -9.50
C LEU A 20 -1.17 11.76 -8.77
N ARG A 21 -1.43 10.62 -9.44
CA ARG A 21 -1.19 9.30 -8.84
C ARG A 21 0.26 9.08 -8.44
N ARG A 22 1.21 9.58 -9.24
CA ARG A 22 2.63 9.50 -8.88
C ARG A 22 2.94 10.33 -7.62
N ALA A 23 2.35 11.50 -7.49
CA ALA A 23 2.52 12.34 -6.30
C ALA A 23 1.93 11.65 -5.05
N GLU A 24 0.75 11.04 -5.16
CA GLU A 24 0.12 10.27 -4.06
C GLU A 24 0.98 9.09 -3.61
N MET A 25 1.57 8.33 -4.55
CA MET A 25 2.48 7.23 -4.21
C MET A 25 3.75 7.71 -3.50
N ILE A 26 4.32 8.84 -3.95
CA ILE A 26 5.49 9.46 -3.30
C ILE A 26 5.13 9.90 -1.89
N GLU A 27 3.99 10.56 -1.71
CA GLU A 27 3.51 10.98 -0.39
C GLU A 27 3.36 9.77 0.55
N MET A 28 2.69 8.71 0.08
CA MET A 28 2.51 7.49 0.86
C MET A 28 3.86 6.87 1.23
N GLN A 29 4.82 6.82 0.31
CA GLN A 29 6.16 6.31 0.59
C GLN A 29 6.87 7.11 1.69
N LEU A 30 6.82 8.44 1.63
CA LEU A 30 7.39 9.31 2.66
C LEU A 30 6.72 9.07 4.03
N GLN A 31 5.40 8.89 4.04
CA GLN A 31 4.66 8.58 5.27
C GLN A 31 5.06 7.21 5.84
N MET A 32 5.26 6.21 5.01
CA MET A 32 5.71 4.88 5.44
C MET A 32 7.11 4.92 6.04
N GLU A 33 8.06 5.60 5.40
CA GLU A 33 9.43 5.75 5.92
C GLU A 33 9.44 6.47 7.28
N ALA A 34 8.66 7.54 7.40
CA ALA A 34 8.52 8.27 8.66
C ALA A 34 7.90 7.40 9.77
N ARG A 35 6.87 6.61 9.44
CA ARG A 35 6.24 5.67 10.38
C ARG A 35 7.22 4.56 10.78
N PHE A 36 7.94 3.97 9.84
CA PHE A 36 8.94 2.95 10.12
C PHE A 36 10.01 3.47 11.09
N LYS A 37 10.59 4.63 10.82
CA LYS A 37 11.58 5.25 11.71
C LYS A 37 11.03 5.48 13.12
N ARG A 38 9.83 6.05 13.25
CA ARG A 38 9.18 6.26 14.55
C ARG A 38 8.95 4.92 15.27
N ASN A 39 8.49 3.89 14.56
CA ASN A 39 8.26 2.58 15.15
C ASN A 39 9.56 1.95 15.64
N MET A 40 10.66 2.07 14.88
CA MET A 40 11.98 1.59 15.29
C MET A 40 12.50 2.31 16.54
N GLU A 41 12.28 3.62 16.68
CA GLU A 41 12.62 4.36 17.91
C GLU A 41 11.83 3.83 19.12
N VAL A 42 10.53 3.53 18.95
CA VAL A 42 9.68 2.95 19.99
C VAL A 42 10.13 1.54 20.35
N PHE A 43 10.42 0.69 19.36
CA PHE A 43 10.92 -0.66 19.60
C PHE A 43 12.26 -0.63 20.32
N LYS A 44 13.19 0.26 19.93
CA LYS A 44 14.48 0.39 20.62
C LYS A 44 14.33 0.70 22.10
N ALA A 45 13.35 1.54 22.46
CA ALA A 45 13.15 1.96 23.85
C ALA A 45 12.39 0.93 24.69
N ASN A 46 11.43 0.21 24.11
CA ASN A 46 10.46 -0.61 24.87
C ASN A 46 10.56 -2.11 24.58
N MET A 47 11.06 -2.50 23.40
CA MET A 47 11.13 -3.89 22.91
C MET A 47 12.43 -4.11 22.10
N PRO A 48 13.62 -4.04 22.72
CA PRO A 48 14.90 -4.06 22.00
C PRO A 48 15.09 -5.31 21.14
N GLU A 49 14.59 -6.45 21.62
CA GLU A 49 14.58 -7.71 20.87
C GLU A 49 13.77 -7.63 19.56
N VAL A 50 12.66 -6.89 19.54
CA VAL A 50 11.90 -6.63 18.30
C VAL A 50 12.65 -5.65 17.40
N HIS A 51 13.24 -4.60 17.96
CA HIS A 51 14.07 -3.66 17.19
C HIS A 51 15.19 -4.39 16.44
N ASP A 52 15.91 -5.27 17.11
CA ASP A 52 17.05 -5.97 16.53
C ASP A 52 16.61 -6.93 15.41
N LEU A 53 15.41 -7.51 15.50
CA LEU A 53 14.83 -8.31 14.41
C LEU A 53 14.59 -7.50 13.13
N PHE A 54 14.29 -6.21 13.24
CA PHE A 54 13.89 -5.35 12.11
C PHE A 54 14.98 -4.38 11.64
N THR A 55 16.12 -4.27 12.34
CA THR A 55 17.18 -3.30 12.00
C THR A 55 17.80 -3.57 10.63
N ASP A 56 18.11 -4.83 10.34
CA ASP A 56 18.70 -5.27 9.07
C ASP A 56 17.77 -6.27 8.34
N TYR A 57 16.45 -6.18 8.60
CA TYR A 57 15.50 -7.11 8.04
C TYR A 57 15.26 -6.87 6.56
N GLU A 58 15.57 -7.88 5.75
CA GLU A 58 15.13 -7.96 4.37
C GLU A 58 13.88 -8.85 4.26
N PRO A 59 12.80 -8.38 3.62
CA PRO A 59 11.57 -9.15 3.51
C PRO A 59 11.73 -10.45 2.72
N LYS A 60 11.46 -11.60 3.37
CA LYS A 60 11.61 -12.93 2.75
C LYS A 60 10.31 -13.51 2.19
N GLU A 61 9.19 -13.24 2.87
CA GLU A 61 7.91 -13.88 2.56
C GLU A 61 6.90 -12.90 1.98
N LEU A 62 6.82 -11.70 2.56
CA LEU A 62 5.88 -10.66 2.17
C LEU A 62 6.64 -9.37 1.95
N ARG A 63 6.33 -8.67 0.85
CA ARG A 63 6.84 -7.32 0.59
C ARG A 63 5.70 -6.35 0.31
N LEU A 64 5.97 -5.07 0.46
CA LEU A 64 5.03 -4.01 0.16
C LEU A 64 5.20 -3.56 -1.29
N GLU A 65 4.10 -3.49 -2.05
CA GLU A 65 4.09 -2.92 -3.40
C GLU A 65 2.82 -2.10 -3.62
N PHE A 66 2.91 -1.08 -4.46
CA PHE A 66 1.73 -0.34 -4.92
C PHE A 66 1.06 -1.12 -6.05
N SER A 67 -0.27 -1.19 -6.02
CA SER A 67 -1.07 -1.66 -7.15
C SER A 67 -1.11 -0.60 -8.27
N ASN A 68 -1.58 -0.98 -9.45
CA ASN A 68 -1.76 -0.06 -10.58
C ASN A 68 -2.80 1.03 -10.29
N GLU A 69 -3.70 0.75 -9.36
CA GLU A 69 -4.75 1.62 -8.86
C GLU A 69 -4.25 2.55 -7.74
N GLY A 70 -3.02 2.35 -7.25
CA GLY A 70 -2.33 3.24 -6.30
C GLY A 70 -2.43 2.83 -4.83
N TYR A 71 -3.00 1.66 -4.53
CA TYR A 71 -3.11 1.18 -3.15
C TYR A 71 -1.91 0.34 -2.74
N LEU A 72 -1.54 0.39 -1.46
CA LEU A 72 -0.45 -0.40 -0.91
C LEU A 72 -0.92 -1.83 -0.60
N HIS A 73 -0.28 -2.81 -1.23
CA HIS A 73 -0.53 -4.24 -1.04
C HIS A 73 0.62 -4.94 -0.32
N LEU A 74 0.27 -6.04 0.35
CA LEU A 74 1.21 -7.10 0.69
C LEU A 74 1.26 -8.11 -0.44
N ILE A 75 2.44 -8.33 -1.00
CA ILE A 75 2.71 -9.30 -2.07
C ILE A 75 3.53 -10.45 -1.49
N ASN A 76 3.11 -11.68 -1.76
CA ASN A 76 3.89 -12.85 -1.42
C ASN A 76 5.12 -12.94 -2.33
N CYS A 77 6.32 -12.97 -1.74
CA CYS A 77 7.59 -12.97 -2.47
C CYS A 77 7.81 -14.25 -3.29
N GLN A 78 7.21 -15.38 -2.90
CA GLN A 78 7.38 -16.67 -3.57
C GLN A 78 6.43 -16.81 -4.77
N SER A 79 5.16 -16.44 -4.61
CA SER A 79 4.15 -16.57 -5.67
C SER A 79 4.02 -15.31 -6.54
N GLY A 80 4.46 -14.15 -6.05
CA GLY A 80 4.22 -12.84 -6.68
C GLY A 80 2.76 -12.39 -6.62
N THR A 81 1.90 -13.10 -5.88
CA THR A 81 0.48 -12.79 -5.78
C THR A 81 0.18 -11.88 -4.59
N PRO A 82 -0.80 -10.98 -4.69
CA PRO A 82 -1.23 -10.20 -3.55
C PRO A 82 -1.89 -11.10 -2.50
N VAL A 83 -1.69 -10.76 -1.23
CA VAL A 83 -2.33 -11.44 -0.08
C VAL A 83 -3.84 -11.16 -0.07
N TYR A 84 -4.22 -9.93 -0.41
CA TYR A 84 -5.62 -9.51 -0.51
C TYR A 84 -6.04 -9.45 -1.98
N PRO A 85 -7.24 -9.97 -2.33
CA PRO A 85 -7.69 -10.05 -3.72
C PRO A 85 -8.11 -8.70 -4.33
N GLU A 86 -8.30 -7.68 -3.50
CA GLU A 86 -8.72 -6.32 -3.87
C GLU A 86 -8.07 -5.31 -2.91
N ASN A 87 -8.53 -4.04 -2.93
CA ASN A 87 -8.09 -3.00 -2.00
C ASN A 87 -8.05 -3.55 -0.54
N PRO A 88 -6.86 -3.65 0.09
CA PRO A 88 -6.71 -4.26 1.39
C PRO A 88 -7.54 -3.58 2.48
N GLU A 89 -7.70 -2.26 2.41
CA GLU A 89 -8.45 -1.50 3.40
C GLU A 89 -9.93 -1.87 3.37
N GLU A 90 -10.54 -1.89 2.18
CA GLU A 90 -11.93 -2.28 1.99
C GLU A 90 -12.16 -3.76 2.34
N PHE A 91 -11.23 -4.64 1.94
CA PHE A 91 -11.32 -6.06 2.23
C PHE A 91 -11.33 -6.31 3.75
N VAL A 92 -10.36 -5.74 4.47
CA VAL A 92 -10.24 -5.94 5.93
C VAL A 92 -11.38 -5.27 6.67
N GLN A 93 -11.88 -4.12 6.22
CA GLN A 93 -13.04 -3.46 6.81
C GLN A 93 -14.29 -4.34 6.74
N ARG A 94 -14.58 -4.95 5.58
CA ARG A 94 -15.72 -5.87 5.45
C ARG A 94 -15.52 -7.13 6.29
N GLN A 95 -14.30 -7.67 6.33
CA GLN A 95 -13.98 -8.82 7.18
C GLN A 95 -14.24 -8.51 8.66
N PHE A 96 -13.83 -7.32 9.13
CA PHE A 96 -14.08 -6.85 10.48
C PHE A 96 -15.57 -6.70 10.77
N GLU A 97 -16.33 -6.05 9.88
CA GLU A 97 -17.78 -5.88 10.01
C GLU A 97 -18.52 -7.21 10.10
N TRP A 98 -18.15 -8.17 9.25
CA TRP A 98 -18.71 -9.52 9.29
C TRP A 98 -18.40 -10.23 10.60
N PHE A 99 -17.16 -10.13 11.09
CA PHE A 99 -16.77 -10.70 12.37
C PHE A 99 -17.55 -10.08 13.54
N CYS A 100 -17.76 -8.76 13.54
CA CYS A 100 -18.57 -8.09 14.56
C CYS A 100 -20.05 -8.50 14.51
N ALA A 101 -20.61 -8.67 13.30
CA ALA A 101 -22.01 -9.03 13.13
C ALA A 101 -22.30 -10.49 13.50
N SER A 102 -21.36 -11.38 13.19
CA SER A 102 -21.48 -12.82 13.44
C SER A 102 -20.11 -13.43 13.72
N PRO A 103 -19.59 -13.30 14.96
CA PRO A 103 -18.30 -13.88 15.32
C PRO A 103 -18.42 -15.41 15.30
N SER A 104 -17.92 -16.05 14.24
CA SER A 104 -17.76 -17.50 14.22
C SER A 104 -16.34 -17.87 14.65
N ILE A 105 -16.23 -18.93 15.44
CA ILE A 105 -14.94 -19.60 15.66
C ILE A 105 -14.67 -20.37 14.37
N ALA A 106 -13.57 -20.03 13.68
CA ALA A 106 -13.09 -20.77 12.53
C ALA A 106 -12.68 -22.20 12.92
#